data_AF-A0A821HGH9-F1
#
_entry.id   AF-A0A821HGH9-F1
#
_cell.length_a   1.000
_cell.length_b   1.000
_cell.length_c   1.000
_cell.angle_alpha   90.00
_cell.angle_beta   90.00
_cell.angle_gamma   90.00
#
_symmetry.space_group_name_H-M   'P 1'
#
loop_
_entity.id
_entity.type
_entity.pdbx_description
1 polymer ?
#
loop_
_entity_poly.entity_id
_entity_poly.type
_entity_poly.pdbx_seq_one_letter_code
_entity_poly.pdbx_strand_id
1 'polypeptide(L)'
;MSNLCSLTVQTINDISVDGHQWEQIIRDHLIKLKRFRLKLTRKLKNDRNWEQHLDELIDSFRSRFWLEERRWFVQCDWDPDVAAIYLYTLPYAFEHFTVNFPLIFKSTCPHVKCHCSYNRVRRLKYLPSISENINQCHISFCNVQDLTIYLPLTNHLWMIVPKFHQLTSLCVSWYNYDKDFPDQLQLLLDRAPNLYSLSIETWRSQTTQLAPVKITHASIRRLDFYNYNYYYNNEDCSILSRSPLGIQCEILRISVENRTCVLDLVDKMANLRQLIVQCRDVKHIEQSTAISDELIEWLQFHLSSTCTITRSTRLENEIYVGIR
;
A
#
# COMPACT_ATOMS: atom_id res chain seq x y z
N MET A 1 -30.37 -19.34 -19.58
CA MET A 1 -30.15 -17.89 -19.79
C MET A 1 -29.70 -17.26 -18.48
N SER A 2 -28.56 -16.56 -18.49
CA SER A 2 -28.01 -15.91 -17.30
C SER A 2 -28.90 -14.75 -16.83
N ASN A 3 -29.28 -14.75 -15.54
CA ASN A 3 -30.01 -13.65 -14.89
C ASN A 3 -29.08 -12.58 -14.27
N LEU A 4 -27.83 -12.54 -14.72
CA LEU A 4 -26.83 -11.65 -14.13
C LEU A 4 -27.11 -10.18 -14.47
N CYS A 5 -27.49 -9.39 -13.45
CA CYS A 5 -27.76 -7.96 -13.60
C CYS A 5 -26.55 -7.07 -13.28
N SER A 6 -25.51 -7.60 -12.64
CA SER A 6 -24.29 -6.86 -12.28
C SER A 6 -23.07 -7.77 -12.41
N LEU A 7 -22.01 -7.26 -13.03
CA LEU A 7 -20.75 -7.97 -13.22
C LEU A 7 -19.62 -7.04 -12.78
N THR A 8 -18.73 -7.56 -11.93
CA THR A 8 -17.49 -6.89 -11.55
C THR A 8 -16.34 -7.80 -11.93
N VAL A 9 -15.43 -7.28 -12.75
CA VAL A 9 -14.24 -7.98 -13.23
C VAL A 9 -13.03 -7.17 -12.81
N GLN A 10 -12.12 -7.84 -12.10
CA GLN A 10 -10.83 -7.29 -11.75
C GLN A 10 -9.76 -8.31 -12.13
N THR A 11 -8.86 -7.93 -13.04
CA THR A 11 -7.74 -8.78 -13.44
C THR A 11 -6.44 -8.12 -13.00
N ILE A 12 -5.56 -8.94 -12.45
CA ILE A 12 -4.21 -8.53 -12.06
C ILE A 12 -3.20 -8.94 -13.15
N ASN A 13 -3.60 -9.88 -14.01
CA ASN A 13 -2.80 -10.44 -15.08
C ASN A 13 -3.21 -9.86 -16.44
N ASP A 14 -2.28 -9.98 -17.37
CA ASP A 14 -2.40 -9.52 -18.75
C ASP A 14 -3.49 -10.30 -19.48
N ILE A 15 -4.69 -9.70 -19.58
CA ILE A 15 -5.80 -10.22 -20.37
C ILE A 15 -5.94 -9.35 -21.61
N SER A 16 -5.84 -9.97 -22.77
CA SER A 16 -5.93 -9.31 -24.09
C SER A 16 -7.38 -9.21 -24.58
N VAL A 17 -8.32 -8.78 -23.73
CA VAL A 17 -9.73 -8.60 -24.11
C VAL A 17 -10.02 -7.11 -24.29
N ASP A 18 -10.39 -6.72 -25.51
CA ASP A 18 -10.72 -5.34 -25.86
C ASP A 18 -12.23 -5.02 -25.72
N GLY A 19 -12.61 -3.79 -26.06
CA GLY A 19 -13.99 -3.31 -25.97
C GLY A 19 -14.96 -4.00 -26.93
N HIS A 20 -14.49 -4.46 -28.10
CA HIS A 20 -15.33 -5.19 -29.05
C HIS A 20 -15.63 -6.61 -28.54
N GLN A 21 -14.63 -7.28 -27.99
CA GLN A 21 -14.80 -8.61 -27.41
C GLN A 21 -15.68 -8.57 -26.16
N TRP A 22 -15.50 -7.59 -25.28
CA TRP A 22 -16.40 -7.37 -24.15
C TRP A 22 -17.83 -7.07 -24.58
N GLU A 23 -18.01 -6.24 -25.62
CA GLU A 23 -19.33 -5.98 -26.20
C GLU A 23 -19.99 -7.28 -26.67
N GLN A 24 -19.29 -8.10 -27.45
CA GLN A 24 -19.81 -9.37 -27.96
C GLN A 24 -20.23 -10.31 -26.83
N ILE A 25 -19.37 -10.51 -25.82
CA ILE A 25 -19.66 -11.35 -24.65
C ILE A 25 -20.94 -10.88 -23.94
N ILE A 26 -21.08 -9.56 -23.77
CA ILE A 26 -22.23 -9.00 -23.04
C ILE A 26 -23.51 -9.13 -23.86
N ARG A 27 -23.45 -8.89 -25.17
CA ARG A 27 -24.61 -9.06 -26.07
C ARG A 27 -25.07 -10.52 -26.14
N ASP A 28 -24.14 -11.46 -26.25
CA ASP A 28 -24.49 -12.87 -26.48
C ASP A 28 -24.93 -13.58 -25.20
N HIS A 29 -24.35 -13.21 -24.06
CA HIS A 29 -24.48 -14.01 -22.83
C HIS A 29 -25.04 -13.25 -21.64
N LEU A 30 -24.93 -11.92 -21.61
CA LEU A 30 -25.25 -11.08 -20.45
C LEU A 30 -26.25 -9.98 -20.81
N ILE A 31 -27.28 -10.30 -21.60
CA ILE A 31 -28.28 -9.34 -22.11
C ILE A 31 -28.90 -8.49 -20.99
N LYS A 32 -29.16 -9.11 -19.83
CA LYS A 32 -29.78 -8.46 -18.66
C LYS A 32 -28.81 -7.64 -17.80
N LEU A 33 -27.54 -7.55 -18.17
CA LEU A 33 -26.53 -6.83 -17.41
C LEU A 33 -26.84 -5.33 -17.39
N LYS A 34 -27.02 -4.77 -16.19
CA LYS A 34 -27.30 -3.35 -15.97
C LYS A 34 -26.09 -2.58 -15.45
N ARG A 35 -25.17 -3.28 -14.78
CA ARG A 35 -23.97 -2.70 -14.21
C ARG A 35 -22.77 -3.54 -14.60
N PHE A 36 -21.79 -2.89 -15.22
CA PHE A 36 -20.52 -3.49 -15.54
C PHE A 36 -19.41 -2.67 -14.89
N ARG A 37 -18.57 -3.34 -14.10
CA ARG A 37 -17.42 -2.75 -13.42
C ARG A 37 -16.18 -3.50 -13.86
N LEU A 38 -15.30 -2.81 -14.56
CA LEU A 38 -14.09 -3.39 -15.11
C LEU A 38 -12.88 -2.71 -14.50
N LYS A 39 -11.87 -3.50 -14.15
CA LYS A 39 -10.49 -3.07 -13.91
C LYS A 39 -9.55 -4.12 -14.47
N LEU A 40 -8.79 -3.75 -15.50
CA LEU A 40 -7.80 -4.61 -16.14
C LEU A 40 -6.44 -3.94 -16.04
N THR A 41 -5.41 -4.75 -15.88
CA THR A 41 -4.01 -4.34 -16.01
C THR A 41 -3.41 -5.08 -17.19
N ARG A 42 -2.77 -4.35 -18.10
CA ARG A 42 -2.08 -4.90 -19.26
C ARG A 42 -0.63 -4.45 -19.24
N LYS A 43 0.29 -5.41 -19.40
CA LYS A 43 1.71 -5.07 -19.58
C LYS A 43 1.94 -4.81 -21.07
N LEU A 44 2.53 -3.68 -21.37
CA LEU A 44 3.02 -3.42 -22.70
C LEU A 44 4.35 -4.15 -22.86
N LYS A 45 4.49 -4.90 -23.95
CA LYS A 45 5.83 -5.28 -24.41
C LYS A 45 6.56 -4.00 -24.81
N ASN A 46 7.89 -3.97 -24.70
CA ASN A 46 8.74 -2.83 -25.10
C ASN A 46 8.59 -2.54 -26.60
N ASP A 47 7.48 -1.93 -26.97
CA ASP A 47 7.07 -1.61 -28.31
C ASP A 47 7.05 -0.08 -28.44
N ARG A 48 7.72 0.41 -29.49
CA ARG A 48 7.77 1.84 -29.79
C ARG A 48 6.39 2.39 -30.19
N ASN A 49 5.44 1.52 -30.51
CA ASN A 49 4.08 1.86 -30.94
C ASN A 49 3.03 1.77 -29.80
N TRP A 50 3.45 1.88 -28.54
CA TRP A 50 2.53 1.78 -27.39
C TRP A 50 1.37 2.77 -27.46
N GLU A 51 1.58 3.97 -28.00
CA GLU A 51 0.56 5.01 -28.09
C GLU A 51 -0.56 4.61 -29.06
N GLN A 52 -0.18 4.01 -30.20
CA GLN A 52 -1.14 3.46 -31.16
C GLN A 52 -1.95 2.32 -30.54
N HIS A 53 -1.31 1.40 -29.82
CA HIS A 53 -2.03 0.34 -29.11
C HIS A 53 -2.97 0.87 -28.03
N LEU A 54 -2.60 1.96 -27.37
CA LEU A 54 -3.45 2.65 -26.41
C LEU A 54 -4.67 3.28 -27.10
N ASP A 55 -4.47 3.91 -28.27
CA ASP A 55 -5.55 4.47 -29.09
C ASP A 55 -6.51 3.39 -29.60
N GLU A 56 -5.99 2.31 -30.18
CA GLU A 56 -6.78 1.17 -30.62
C GLU A 56 -7.59 0.56 -29.47
N LEU A 57 -6.97 0.41 -28.29
CA LEU A 57 -7.65 -0.10 -27.10
C LEU A 57 -8.78 0.83 -26.68
N ILE A 58 -8.55 2.14 -26.54
CA ILE A 58 -9.61 3.05 -26.10
C ILE A 58 -10.71 3.20 -27.15
N ASP A 59 -10.37 3.17 -28.44
CA ASP A 59 -11.31 3.27 -29.56
C ASP A 59 -12.24 2.05 -29.63
N SER A 60 -11.78 0.86 -29.23
CA SER A 60 -12.65 -0.32 -29.10
C SER A 60 -13.80 -0.13 -28.10
N PHE A 61 -13.66 0.81 -27.15
CA PHE A 61 -14.71 1.20 -26.18
C PHE A 61 -15.53 2.43 -26.62
N ARG A 62 -15.36 2.91 -27.85
CA ARG A 62 -16.12 4.05 -28.40
C ARG A 62 -17.31 3.66 -29.27
N SER A 63 -17.67 2.39 -29.33
CA SER A 63 -18.87 1.95 -30.05
C SER A 63 -20.15 2.54 -29.44
N ARG A 64 -21.24 2.57 -30.23
CA ARG A 64 -22.56 3.01 -29.74
C ARG A 64 -23.05 2.21 -28.55
N PHE A 65 -22.67 0.93 -28.45
CA PHE A 65 -22.96 0.10 -27.30
C PHE A 65 -22.45 0.72 -25.99
N TRP A 66 -21.17 1.10 -25.96
CA TRP A 66 -20.54 1.65 -24.76
C TRP A 66 -21.05 3.04 -24.44
N LEU A 67 -21.11 3.92 -25.45
CA LEU A 67 -21.36 5.34 -25.24
C LEU A 67 -22.84 5.71 -25.16
N GLU A 68 -23.70 5.05 -25.95
CA GLU A 68 -25.12 5.42 -26.09
C GLU A 68 -26.04 4.42 -25.38
N GLU A 69 -25.92 3.12 -25.69
CA GLU A 69 -26.82 2.08 -25.17
C GLU A 69 -26.59 1.81 -23.68
N ARG A 70 -25.34 1.56 -23.28
CA ARG A 70 -24.98 1.18 -21.91
C ARG A 70 -24.49 2.34 -21.06
N ARG A 71 -23.92 3.38 -21.70
CA ARG A 71 -23.29 4.54 -21.04
C ARG A 71 -22.26 4.11 -19.99
N TRP A 72 -21.51 3.07 -20.30
CA TRP A 72 -20.40 2.59 -19.47
C TRP A 72 -19.11 3.18 -20.04
N PHE A 73 -18.72 4.34 -19.51
CA PHE A 73 -17.49 5.00 -19.91
C PHE A 73 -16.28 4.26 -19.37
N VAL A 74 -15.19 4.32 -20.11
CA VAL A 74 -13.94 3.67 -19.79
C VAL A 74 -12.83 4.71 -19.75
N GLN A 75 -11.92 4.56 -18.80
CA GLN A 75 -10.71 5.32 -18.67
C GLN A 75 -9.52 4.37 -18.72
N CYS A 76 -8.47 4.84 -19.37
CA CYS A 76 -7.23 4.12 -19.57
C CYS A 76 -6.10 5.00 -19.07
N ASP A 77 -5.50 4.62 -17.95
CA ASP A 77 -4.32 5.28 -17.41
C ASP A 77 -3.08 4.51 -17.85
N TRP A 78 -2.00 5.24 -18.14
CA TRP A 78 -0.74 4.66 -18.59
C TRP A 78 0.41 5.13 -17.71
N ASP A 79 1.25 4.17 -17.33
CA ASP A 79 2.52 4.42 -16.66
C ASP A 79 3.69 4.06 -17.60
N PRO A 80 4.45 5.06 -18.09
CA PRO A 80 5.61 4.84 -18.94
C PRO A 80 6.73 4.06 -18.24
N ASP A 81 6.92 4.25 -16.94
CA ASP A 81 8.10 3.76 -16.21
C ASP A 81 8.03 2.24 -16.01
N VAL A 82 6.83 1.71 -15.80
CA VAL A 82 6.59 0.27 -15.61
C VAL A 82 5.98 -0.39 -16.85
N ALA A 83 5.81 0.37 -17.94
CA ALA A 83 5.17 -0.07 -19.19
C ALA A 83 3.83 -0.78 -18.95
N ALA A 84 2.97 -0.21 -18.10
CA ALA A 84 1.66 -0.79 -17.77
C ALA A 84 0.51 0.13 -18.13
N ILE A 85 -0.56 -0.49 -18.60
CA ILE A 85 -1.86 0.13 -18.85
C ILE A 85 -2.84 -0.33 -17.79
N TYR A 86 -3.59 0.61 -17.22
CA TYR A 86 -4.70 0.36 -16.32
C TYR A 86 -6.00 0.83 -16.97
N LEU A 87 -6.86 -0.12 -17.33
CA LEU A 87 -8.14 0.15 -17.97
C LEU A 87 -9.28 -0.10 -16.97
N TYR A 88 -10.21 0.84 -16.83
CA TYR A 88 -11.34 0.66 -15.93
C TYR A 88 -12.58 1.45 -16.32
N THR A 89 -13.75 0.98 -15.88
CA THR A 89 -15.02 1.69 -16.07
C THR A 89 -15.19 2.84 -15.08
N LEU A 90 -15.89 3.89 -15.50
CA LEU A 90 -16.27 5.04 -14.67
C LEU A 90 -17.75 4.97 -14.24
N PRO A 91 -18.10 5.47 -13.03
CA PRO A 91 -17.20 5.94 -11.99
C PRO A 91 -16.35 4.80 -11.40
N TYR A 92 -15.17 5.13 -10.87
CA TYR A 92 -14.25 4.14 -10.34
C TYR A 92 -14.90 3.34 -9.20
N ALA A 93 -14.95 2.02 -9.36
CA ALA A 93 -15.76 1.17 -8.51
C ALA A 93 -15.01 0.43 -7.40
N PHE A 94 -13.67 0.48 -7.43
CA PHE A 94 -12.78 -0.37 -6.62
C PHE A 94 -12.17 0.41 -5.46
N GLU A 95 -11.72 -0.31 -4.44
CA GLU A 95 -11.18 0.28 -3.22
C GLU A 95 -9.71 0.64 -3.32
N HIS A 96 -8.96 -0.02 -4.22
CA HIS A 96 -7.52 0.13 -4.36
C HIS A 96 -7.19 0.89 -5.63
N PHE A 97 -6.40 1.96 -5.51
CA PHE A 97 -5.90 2.72 -6.62
C PHE A 97 -4.40 2.98 -6.47
N THR A 98 -3.66 2.89 -7.58
CA THR A 98 -2.24 3.26 -7.63
C THR A 98 -2.13 4.45 -8.59
N VAL A 99 -1.61 5.58 -8.08
CA VAL A 99 -1.34 6.76 -8.90
C VAL A 99 0.14 6.86 -9.11
N ASN A 100 0.53 6.85 -10.39
CA ASN A 100 1.89 7.09 -10.85
C ASN A 100 1.88 8.43 -11.58
N PHE A 101 2.71 9.36 -11.14
CA PHE A 101 2.87 10.63 -11.84
C PHE A 101 4.02 10.55 -12.85
N PRO A 102 3.98 11.34 -13.95
CA PRO A 102 2.84 12.12 -14.42
C PRO A 102 1.71 11.21 -14.89
N LEU A 103 0.46 11.55 -14.57
CA LEU A 103 -0.68 10.73 -14.98
C LEU A 103 -1.03 11.03 -16.44
N ILE A 104 -0.82 10.05 -17.31
CA ILE A 104 -1.26 10.08 -18.70
C ILE A 104 -2.50 9.20 -18.80
N PHE A 105 -3.59 9.75 -19.32
CA PHE A 105 -4.83 9.00 -19.46
C PHE A 105 -5.61 9.37 -20.72
N LYS A 106 -6.37 8.41 -21.22
CA LYS A 106 -7.41 8.60 -22.26
C LYS A 106 -8.74 8.10 -21.70
N SER A 107 -9.83 8.77 -22.05
CA SER A 107 -11.17 8.38 -21.60
C SER A 107 -12.18 8.44 -22.74
N THR A 108 -13.17 7.58 -22.67
CA THR A 108 -14.37 7.65 -23.52
C THR A 108 -15.45 8.56 -22.96
N CYS A 109 -15.26 9.12 -21.75
CA CYS A 109 -16.19 10.09 -21.17
C CYS A 109 -16.04 11.45 -21.87
N PRO A 110 -17.10 12.01 -22.47
CA PRO A 110 -17.04 13.25 -23.26
C PRO A 110 -16.76 14.50 -22.42
N HIS A 111 -16.98 14.43 -21.11
CA HIS A 111 -16.68 15.51 -20.18
C HIS A 111 -15.41 15.16 -19.41
N VAL A 112 -14.24 15.52 -19.96
CA VAL A 112 -12.93 15.31 -19.29
C VAL A 112 -12.85 16.05 -17.94
N LYS A 113 -13.70 17.08 -17.74
CA LYS A 113 -13.89 17.76 -16.45
C LYS A 113 -14.82 17.03 -15.49
N CYS A 114 -15.36 15.87 -15.85
CA CYS A 114 -16.10 15.04 -14.90
C CYS A 114 -15.15 14.73 -13.76
N HIS A 115 -15.52 15.20 -12.57
CA HIS A 115 -15.00 14.71 -11.32
C HIS A 115 -15.17 13.19 -11.31
N CYS A 116 -14.18 12.46 -11.83
CA CYS A 116 -14.12 11.02 -11.73
C CYS A 116 -14.20 10.73 -10.24
N SER A 117 -15.36 10.26 -9.80
CA SER A 117 -15.63 10.06 -8.38
C SER A 117 -14.85 8.82 -7.94
N TYR A 118 -13.62 9.03 -7.45
CA TYR A 118 -12.83 8.01 -6.76
C TYR A 118 -13.26 7.84 -5.30
N ASN A 119 -14.51 8.20 -4.97
CA ASN A 119 -15.07 8.13 -3.62
C ASN A 119 -15.06 6.71 -3.02
N ARG A 120 -14.90 5.66 -3.84
CA ARG A 120 -14.76 4.29 -3.35
C ARG A 120 -13.34 3.90 -3.01
N VAL A 121 -12.34 4.67 -3.44
CA VAL A 121 -10.95 4.40 -3.12
C VAL A 121 -10.73 4.62 -1.64
N ARG A 122 -10.40 3.54 -0.95
CA ARG A 122 -10.01 3.52 0.47
C ARG A 122 -8.52 3.29 0.62
N ARG A 123 -7.89 2.59 -0.33
CA ARG A 123 -6.45 2.31 -0.34
C ARG A 123 -5.80 2.98 -1.52
N LEU A 124 -4.93 3.94 -1.25
CA LEU A 124 -4.21 4.69 -2.27
C LEU A 124 -2.73 4.40 -2.17
N LYS A 125 -2.11 3.97 -3.27
CA LYS A 125 -0.66 3.95 -3.43
C LYS A 125 -0.25 5.13 -4.31
N TYR A 126 0.57 6.02 -3.79
CA TYR A 126 1.05 7.22 -4.46
C TYR A 126 2.54 7.07 -4.76
N LEU A 127 2.87 7.01 -6.05
CA LEU A 127 4.24 6.92 -6.56
C LEU A 127 4.57 8.26 -7.26
N PRO A 128 5.40 9.13 -6.65
CA PRO A 128 5.81 10.37 -7.28
C PRO A 128 6.73 10.11 -8.47
N SER A 129 6.55 10.88 -9.54
CA SER A 129 7.58 11.00 -10.60
C SER A 129 8.71 11.90 -10.13
N ILE A 130 9.88 11.74 -10.74
CA ILE A 130 10.93 12.75 -10.73
C ILE A 130 10.59 13.89 -11.71
N SER A 131 9.74 13.66 -12.72
CA SER A 131 9.40 14.69 -13.71
C SER A 131 8.38 15.70 -13.19
N GLU A 132 8.76 16.98 -13.22
CA GLU A 132 7.95 18.12 -12.75
C GLU A 132 6.91 18.60 -13.78
N ASN A 133 6.58 17.82 -14.82
CA ASN A 133 5.59 18.26 -15.80
C ASN A 133 4.17 18.14 -15.23
N ILE A 134 3.73 19.23 -14.61
CA ILE A 134 2.44 19.41 -13.94
C ILE A 134 1.35 19.57 -15.02
N ASN A 135 0.80 18.45 -15.50
CA ASN A 135 -0.56 18.50 -16.01
C ASN A 135 -1.51 18.58 -14.82
N GLN A 136 -2.34 19.63 -14.77
CA GLN A 136 -3.37 19.82 -13.74
C GLN A 136 -4.41 18.70 -13.83
N CYS A 137 -4.14 17.59 -13.15
CA CYS A 137 -5.07 16.48 -13.09
C CYS A 137 -6.14 16.79 -12.03
N HIS A 138 -7.42 16.85 -12.43
CA HIS A 138 -8.55 17.10 -11.53
C HIS A 138 -9.01 15.84 -10.77
N ILE A 139 -8.06 15.01 -10.34
CA ILE A 139 -8.36 13.80 -9.55
C ILE A 139 -8.34 14.16 -8.07
N SER A 140 -9.33 13.65 -7.33
CA SER A 140 -9.42 13.82 -5.88
C SER A 140 -9.93 12.53 -5.23
N PHE A 141 -9.20 12.06 -4.22
CA PHE A 141 -9.49 10.91 -3.39
C PHE A 141 -9.92 11.39 -1.99
N CYS A 142 -11.23 11.59 -1.81
CA CYS A 142 -11.76 12.19 -0.58
C CYS A 142 -11.89 11.21 0.60
N ASN A 143 -11.68 9.91 0.36
CA ASN A 143 -12.15 8.81 1.20
C ASN A 143 -11.04 7.82 1.57
N VAL A 144 -9.78 8.22 1.41
CA VAL A 144 -8.60 7.38 1.67
C VAL A 144 -8.47 7.08 3.17
N GLN A 145 -8.33 5.80 3.49
CA GLN A 145 -8.13 5.26 4.84
C GLN A 145 -6.73 4.64 4.98
N ASP A 146 -6.24 4.02 3.92
CA ASP A 146 -4.90 3.45 3.83
C ASP A 146 -4.12 4.18 2.74
N LEU A 147 -2.99 4.79 3.10
CA LEU A 147 -2.12 5.51 2.16
C LEU A 147 -0.73 4.88 2.15
N THR A 148 -0.24 4.50 0.98
CA THR A 148 1.16 4.15 0.75
C THR A 148 1.80 5.25 -0.06
N ILE A 149 2.87 5.86 0.45
CA ILE A 149 3.61 6.94 -0.22
C ILE A 149 5.09 6.61 -0.29
N TYR A 150 5.75 7.25 -1.26
CA TYR A 150 7.19 7.26 -1.37
C TYR A 150 7.68 8.68 -1.17
N LEU A 151 8.75 8.83 -0.38
CA LEU A 151 9.38 10.12 -0.13
C LEU A 151 10.48 10.43 -1.15
N PRO A 152 10.69 11.72 -1.49
CA PRO A 152 10.10 12.92 -0.87
C PRO A 152 8.63 13.21 -1.26
N LEU A 153 7.90 13.90 -0.37
CA LEU A 153 6.55 14.39 -0.65
C LEU A 153 6.58 15.45 -1.74
N THR A 154 5.58 15.42 -2.62
CA THR A 154 5.36 16.48 -3.60
C THR A 154 4.04 17.19 -3.33
N ASN A 155 3.90 18.41 -3.86
CA ASN A 155 2.65 19.16 -3.75
C ASN A 155 1.45 18.44 -4.39
N HIS A 156 1.69 17.49 -5.30
CA HIS A 156 0.63 16.72 -5.94
C HIS A 156 -0.15 15.88 -4.95
N LEU A 157 0.51 15.31 -3.93
CA LEU A 157 -0.18 14.51 -2.92
C LEU A 157 -1.29 15.32 -2.24
N TRP A 158 -1.00 16.57 -1.89
CA TRP A 158 -1.96 17.46 -1.24
C TRP A 158 -3.12 17.85 -2.15
N MET A 159 -2.90 17.89 -3.46
CA MET A 159 -3.96 18.17 -4.43
C MET A 159 -4.91 16.97 -4.59
N ILE A 160 -4.35 15.75 -4.69
CA ILE A 160 -5.16 14.56 -4.94
C ILE A 160 -5.77 13.96 -3.66
N VAL A 161 -5.18 14.19 -2.50
CA VAL A 161 -5.73 13.79 -1.19
C VAL A 161 -5.94 15.06 -0.37
N PRO A 162 -7.05 15.79 -0.59
CA PRO A 162 -7.27 17.06 0.11
C PRO A 162 -7.63 16.88 1.59
N LYS A 163 -7.97 15.66 2.02
CA LYS A 163 -8.53 15.37 3.34
C LYS A 163 -7.91 14.11 3.95
N PHE A 164 -7.16 14.28 5.04
CA PHE A 164 -6.48 13.19 5.75
C PHE A 164 -7.19 12.74 7.04
N HIS A 165 -8.31 13.37 7.41
CA HIS A 165 -9.08 13.00 8.61
C HIS A 165 -9.61 11.55 8.61
N GLN A 166 -9.75 10.91 7.44
CA GLN A 166 -10.15 9.50 7.35
C GLN A 166 -8.97 8.53 7.36
N LEU A 167 -7.74 9.05 7.31
CA LEU A 167 -6.55 8.22 7.21
C LEU A 167 -6.33 7.51 8.55
N THR A 168 -6.39 6.18 8.52
CA THR A 168 -6.17 5.30 9.68
C THR A 168 -4.85 4.55 9.58
N SER A 169 -4.32 4.37 8.38
CA SER A 169 -3.07 3.67 8.11
C SER A 169 -2.22 4.41 7.09
N LEU A 170 -0.93 4.52 7.38
CA LEU A 170 0.07 5.14 6.53
C LEU A 170 1.25 4.19 6.39
N CYS A 171 1.63 3.86 5.16
CA CYS A 171 2.90 3.22 4.84
C CYS A 171 3.78 4.21 4.09
N VAL A 172 4.99 4.41 4.59
CA VAL A 172 5.98 5.31 3.99
C VAL A 172 7.18 4.50 3.58
N SER A 173 7.46 4.48 2.29
CA SER A 173 8.68 3.88 1.75
C SER A 173 9.69 4.98 1.44
N TRP A 174 10.96 4.74 1.76
CA TRP A 174 12.01 5.74 1.62
C TRP A 174 13.28 5.14 0.98
N TYR A 175 13.76 5.77 -0.09
CA TYR A 175 14.83 5.23 -0.94
C TYR A 175 16.20 5.96 -0.82
N ASN A 176 16.21 7.22 -0.38
CA ASN A 176 17.42 8.08 -0.41
C ASN A 176 17.71 8.70 0.96
N TYR A 177 18.95 9.14 1.21
CA TYR A 177 19.34 9.86 2.45
C TYR A 177 18.80 11.30 2.46
N ASP A 178 17.48 11.44 2.41
CA ASP A 178 16.84 12.73 2.62
C ASP A 178 16.88 13.11 4.10
N LYS A 179 17.73 14.08 4.46
CA LYS A 179 17.81 14.60 5.83
C LYS A 179 16.48 15.17 6.32
N ASP A 180 15.59 15.51 5.39
CA ASP A 180 14.30 16.12 5.67
C ASP A 180 13.20 15.07 5.88
N PHE A 181 13.52 13.76 5.86
CA PHE A 181 12.55 12.68 6.09
C PHE A 181 11.71 12.89 7.37
N PRO A 182 12.30 13.17 8.56
CA PRO A 182 11.51 13.33 9.77
C PRO A 182 10.53 14.49 9.67
N ASP A 183 10.96 15.60 9.06
CA ASP A 183 10.15 16.82 8.95
C ASP A 183 9.01 16.63 7.94
N GLN A 184 9.27 15.97 6.81
CA GLN A 184 8.23 15.63 5.83
C GLN A 184 7.21 14.64 6.38
N LEU A 185 7.66 13.64 7.13
CA LEU A 185 6.76 12.68 7.77
C LEU A 185 5.93 13.39 8.86
N GLN A 186 6.55 14.22 9.70
CA GLN A 186 5.81 14.99 10.72
C GLN A 186 4.73 15.89 10.08
N LEU A 187 5.05 16.60 8.99
CA LEU A 187 4.09 17.43 8.25
C LEU A 187 2.86 16.63 7.78
N LEU A 188 3.05 15.37 7.39
CA LEU A 188 1.95 14.48 7.00
C LEU A 188 1.14 14.01 8.19
N LEU A 189 1.81 13.64 9.28
CA LEU A 189 1.18 13.18 10.51
C LEU A 189 0.33 14.28 11.15
N ASP A 190 0.80 15.53 11.14
CA ASP A 190 0.06 16.69 11.66
C ASP A 190 -1.30 16.91 10.96
N ARG A 191 -1.45 16.39 9.73
CA ARG A 191 -2.70 16.47 8.96
C ARG A 191 -3.61 15.26 9.14
N ALA A 192 -3.14 14.18 9.76
CA ALA A 192 -3.81 12.90 9.86
C ALA A 192 -4.18 12.54 11.31
N PRO A 193 -5.05 13.32 11.98
CA PRO A 193 -5.27 13.21 13.43
C PRO A 193 -5.79 11.84 13.90
N ASN A 194 -6.42 11.08 13.01
CA ASN A 194 -6.99 9.77 13.30
C ASN A 194 -6.06 8.60 12.87
N LEU A 195 -4.80 8.89 12.55
CA LEU A 195 -3.85 7.88 12.13
C LEU A 195 -3.49 6.95 13.29
N TYR A 196 -3.86 5.68 13.13
CA TYR A 196 -3.64 4.63 14.13
C TYR A 196 -2.39 3.79 13.83
N SER A 197 -2.12 3.53 12.55
CA SER A 197 -1.06 2.65 12.08
C SER A 197 -0.06 3.39 11.21
N LEU A 198 1.22 3.24 11.53
CA LEU A 198 2.34 3.75 10.74
C LEU A 198 3.29 2.60 10.41
N SER A 199 3.54 2.42 9.12
CA SER A 199 4.50 1.50 8.56
C SER A 199 5.62 2.29 7.89
N ILE A 200 6.87 1.94 8.18
CA ILE A 200 8.04 2.54 7.57
C ILE A 200 8.82 1.43 6.87
N GLU A 201 8.98 1.57 5.55
CA GLU A 201 9.72 0.65 4.70
C GLU A 201 11.04 1.29 4.27
N THR A 202 12.18 0.69 4.65
CA THR A 202 13.50 1.09 4.14
C THR A 202 14.21 -0.05 3.43
N TRP A 203 14.83 0.32 2.30
CA TRP A 203 15.53 -0.60 1.41
C TRP A 203 17.04 -0.65 1.66
N ARG A 204 17.59 0.18 2.56
CA ARG A 204 19.04 0.28 2.79
C ARG A 204 19.46 -0.39 4.10
N SER A 205 20.67 -0.95 4.08
CA SER A 205 21.33 -1.66 5.20
C SER A 205 22.07 -0.74 6.17
N GLN A 206 22.21 0.54 5.83
CA GLN A 206 23.01 1.47 6.63
C GLN A 206 22.12 2.23 7.63
N THR A 207 22.70 2.36 8.82
CA THR A 207 22.20 2.98 10.06
C THR A 207 21.75 4.43 9.84
N THR A 208 20.62 4.65 9.16
CA THR A 208 19.88 5.89 9.37
C THR A 208 19.27 5.81 10.76
N GLN A 209 20.08 6.23 11.73
CA GLN A 209 19.70 6.36 13.13
C GLN A 209 18.31 6.99 13.23
N LEU A 210 17.34 6.13 13.55
CA LEU A 210 16.17 6.46 14.35
C LEU A 210 15.44 7.75 13.94
N ALA A 211 15.12 7.86 12.66
CA ALA A 211 14.15 8.82 12.15
C ALA A 211 12.83 8.91 12.98
N PRO A 212 12.33 7.84 13.65
CA PRO A 212 11.13 7.92 14.50
C PRO A 212 11.28 8.74 15.78
N VAL A 213 12.49 9.07 16.25
CA VAL A 213 12.69 9.66 17.59
C VAL A 213 12.09 11.03 17.73
N LYS A 214 12.12 11.82 16.65
CA LYS A 214 11.57 13.17 16.62
C LYS A 214 10.07 13.18 16.29
N ILE A 215 9.54 12.04 15.84
CA ILE A 215 8.18 11.98 15.34
C ILE A 215 7.23 11.87 16.53
N THR A 216 6.19 12.70 16.50
CA THR A 216 5.15 12.73 17.51
C THR A 216 3.79 12.61 16.85
N HIS A 217 2.95 11.70 17.32
CA HIS A 217 1.56 11.63 16.88
C HIS A 217 0.70 10.88 17.90
N ALA A 218 -0.19 11.60 18.60
CA ALA A 218 -0.89 11.07 19.77
C ALA A 218 -1.82 9.87 19.51
N SER A 219 -2.19 9.59 18.25
CA SER A 219 -3.13 8.53 17.89
C SER A 219 -2.46 7.25 17.38
N ILE A 220 -1.17 7.28 17.05
CA ILE A 220 -0.48 6.09 16.53
C ILE A 220 -0.32 5.08 17.68
N ARG A 221 -0.81 3.86 17.46
CA ARG A 221 -0.67 2.73 18.40
C ARG A 221 -0.04 1.51 17.73
N ARG A 222 0.05 1.50 16.40
CA ARG A 222 0.69 0.43 15.64
C ARG A 222 1.88 0.97 14.86
N LEU A 223 3.05 0.39 15.10
CA LEU A 223 4.28 0.66 14.39
C LEU A 223 4.75 -0.60 13.67
N ASP A 224 5.13 -0.42 12.41
CA ASP A 224 5.61 -1.50 11.57
C ASP A 224 6.90 -1.06 10.87
N PHE A 225 8.02 -1.69 11.21
CA PHE A 225 9.33 -1.39 10.64
C PHE A 225 9.74 -2.54 9.71
N TYR A 226 9.51 -2.33 8.40
CA TYR A 226 9.96 -3.26 7.36
C TYR A 226 11.31 -2.83 6.82
N ASN A 227 12.35 -3.46 7.32
CA ASN A 227 13.69 -3.19 6.86
C ASN A 227 14.26 -4.43 6.19
N TYR A 228 14.46 -4.36 4.88
CA TYR A 228 14.92 -5.53 4.12
C TYR A 228 16.31 -6.01 4.53
N ASN A 229 17.15 -5.13 5.08
CA ASN A 229 18.55 -5.43 5.39
C ASN A 229 19.04 -4.80 6.70
N TYR A 230 18.12 -4.41 7.60
CA TYR A 230 18.49 -3.80 8.88
C TYR A 230 17.84 -4.53 10.04
N TYR A 231 18.64 -4.80 11.06
CA TYR A 231 18.20 -5.37 12.31
C TYR A 231 18.52 -4.36 13.41
N TYR A 232 17.53 -4.05 14.23
CA TYR A 232 17.66 -3.07 15.30
C TYR A 232 18.48 -3.67 16.45
N ASN A 233 19.49 -2.95 16.89
CA ASN A 233 20.34 -3.36 18.00
C ASN A 233 19.73 -2.91 19.35
N ASN A 234 20.42 -3.20 20.47
CA ASN A 234 19.95 -2.82 21.81
C ASN A 234 19.85 -1.29 22.00
N GLU A 235 20.77 -0.52 21.41
CA GLU A 235 20.74 0.94 21.48
C GLU A 235 19.51 1.48 20.74
N ASP A 236 19.23 0.97 19.53
CA ASP A 236 18.07 1.37 18.76
C ASP A 236 16.75 1.04 19.48
N CYS A 237 16.65 -0.16 20.07
CA CYS A 237 15.47 -0.58 20.82
C CYS A 237 15.27 0.27 22.09
N SER A 238 16.37 0.62 22.78
CA SER A 238 16.35 1.53 23.93
C SER A 238 15.89 2.93 23.55
N ILE A 239 16.32 3.43 22.38
CA ILE A 239 15.89 4.74 21.89
C ILE A 239 14.43 4.70 21.43
N LEU A 240 14.01 3.67 20.70
CA LEU A 240 12.63 3.49 20.26
C LEU A 240 11.68 3.43 21.46
N SER A 241 11.98 2.62 22.48
CA SER A 241 11.13 2.47 23.67
C SER A 241 10.94 3.76 24.48
N ARG A 242 11.88 4.71 24.37
CA ARG A 242 11.79 6.04 25.00
C ARG A 242 11.20 7.12 24.08
N SER A 243 11.02 6.81 22.79
CA SER A 243 10.47 7.77 21.83
C SER A 243 8.97 8.01 22.09
N PRO A 244 8.43 9.18 21.69
CA PRO A 244 7.01 9.46 21.82
C PRO A 244 6.12 8.41 21.14
N LEU A 245 6.53 7.90 19.98
CA LEU A 245 5.83 6.81 19.29
C LEU A 245 5.94 5.48 20.04
N GLY A 246 7.12 5.15 20.56
CA GLY A 246 7.34 3.88 21.27
C GLY A 246 6.57 3.80 22.59
N ILE A 247 6.53 4.88 23.36
CA ILE A 247 5.85 4.93 24.68
C ILE A 247 4.37 4.54 24.57
N GLN A 248 3.69 4.97 23.52
CA GLN A 248 2.26 4.71 23.30
C GLN A 248 1.98 3.52 22.36
N CYS A 249 3.02 2.87 21.84
CA CYS A 249 2.86 1.77 20.88
C CYS A 249 2.25 0.55 21.57
N GLU A 250 1.17 0.03 21.00
CA GLU A 250 0.50 -1.20 21.43
C GLU A 250 0.88 -2.40 20.58
N ILE A 251 1.16 -2.19 19.28
CA ILE A 251 1.52 -3.24 18.34
C ILE A 251 2.80 -2.83 17.61
N LEU A 252 3.88 -3.55 17.84
CA LEU A 252 5.17 -3.31 17.19
C LEU A 252 5.53 -4.50 16.29
N ARG A 253 5.88 -4.23 15.04
CA ARG A 253 6.58 -5.18 14.16
C ARG A 253 7.97 -4.65 13.84
N ILE A 254 9.00 -5.47 14.08
CA ILE A 254 10.40 -5.05 14.00
C ILE A 254 11.35 -6.25 13.79
N SER A 255 12.45 -6.06 13.08
CA SER A 255 13.53 -7.06 12.99
C SER A 255 14.68 -6.66 13.92
N VAL A 256 15.16 -7.53 14.81
CA VAL A 256 16.18 -7.21 15.82
C VAL A 256 17.45 -8.05 15.67
N GLU A 257 18.59 -7.51 16.08
CA GLU A 257 19.88 -8.20 15.95
C GLU A 257 19.98 -9.39 16.89
N ASN A 258 19.52 -9.23 18.13
CA ASN A 258 19.67 -10.21 19.19
C ASN A 258 18.35 -10.43 19.90
N ARG A 259 18.10 -11.67 20.36
CA ARG A 259 16.92 -12.00 21.17
C ARG A 259 16.80 -11.18 22.47
N THR A 260 17.90 -10.63 23.00
CA THR A 260 17.86 -9.73 24.17
C THR A 260 17.09 -8.43 23.89
N CYS A 261 17.08 -7.97 22.63
CA CYS A 261 16.29 -6.81 22.23
C CYS A 261 14.79 -7.04 22.45
N VAL A 262 14.32 -8.30 22.33
CA VAL A 262 12.93 -8.67 22.58
C VAL A 262 12.57 -8.42 24.05
N LEU A 263 13.43 -8.86 24.98
CA LEU A 263 13.24 -8.63 26.42
C LEU A 263 13.18 -7.14 26.72
N ASP A 264 14.15 -6.39 26.20
CA ASP A 264 14.25 -4.95 26.38
C ASP A 264 12.99 -4.20 25.90
N LEU A 265 12.45 -4.58 24.73
CA LEU A 265 11.23 -3.97 24.19
C LEU A 265 10.00 -4.32 25.04
N VAL A 266 9.85 -5.59 25.44
CA VAL A 266 8.72 -6.04 26.27
C VAL A 266 8.73 -5.34 27.64
N ASP A 267 9.90 -5.20 28.25
CA ASP A 267 10.03 -4.61 29.59
C ASP A 267 9.89 -3.08 29.58
N LYS A 268 10.40 -2.41 28.54
CA LYS A 268 10.46 -0.93 28.50
C LYS A 268 9.23 -0.29 27.86
N MET A 269 8.51 -0.99 26.99
CA MET A 269 7.33 -0.43 26.30
C MET A 269 6.05 -0.78 27.04
N ALA A 270 5.71 0.02 28.07
CA ALA A 270 4.62 -0.27 29.00
C ALA A 270 3.22 -0.47 28.38
N ASN A 271 2.97 0.07 27.18
CA ASN A 271 1.68 -0.10 26.48
C ASN A 271 1.70 -1.22 25.43
N LEU A 272 2.83 -1.90 25.23
CA LEU A 272 2.98 -2.93 24.22
C LEU A 272 2.13 -4.16 24.58
N ARG A 273 1.24 -4.53 23.66
CA ARG A 273 0.34 -5.69 23.76
C ARG A 273 0.74 -6.79 22.80
N GLN A 274 1.37 -6.42 21.69
CA GLN A 274 1.80 -7.38 20.68
C GLN A 274 3.14 -6.94 20.07
N LEU A 275 4.10 -7.86 20.09
CA LEU A 275 5.38 -7.73 19.40
C LEU A 275 5.48 -8.81 18.33
N ILE A 276 5.71 -8.40 17.08
CA ILE A 276 5.96 -9.26 15.94
C ILE A 276 7.43 -9.07 15.57
N VAL A 277 8.25 -10.09 15.80
CA VAL A 277 9.70 -9.95 15.74
C VAL A 277 10.38 -10.99 14.86
N GLN A 278 11.38 -10.55 14.12
CA GLN A 278 12.37 -11.40 13.46
C GLN A 278 13.73 -11.21 14.14
N CYS A 279 14.38 -12.28 14.58
CA CYS A 279 15.67 -12.21 15.28
C CYS A 279 16.79 -12.73 14.38
N ARG A 280 17.87 -11.95 14.23
CA ARG A 280 19.01 -12.32 13.37
C ARG A 280 19.89 -13.42 13.95
N ASP A 281 20.02 -13.47 15.27
CA ASP A 281 20.86 -14.42 16.02
C ASP A 281 20.27 -15.85 16.07
N VAL A 282 19.14 -16.09 15.42
CA VAL A 282 18.54 -17.42 15.25
C VAL A 282 19.16 -18.07 14.04
N LYS A 283 19.84 -19.21 14.24
CA LYS A 283 20.34 -20.01 13.14
C LYS A 283 19.16 -20.49 12.30
N HIS A 284 19.18 -20.18 11.00
CA HIS A 284 18.21 -20.72 10.06
C HIS A 284 18.27 -22.25 10.13
N ILE A 285 17.18 -22.86 10.59
CA ILE A 285 17.04 -24.30 10.62
C ILE A 285 16.68 -24.72 9.19
N GLU A 286 17.68 -24.80 8.30
CA GLU A 286 17.42 -25.13 6.88
C GLU A 286 16.92 -26.57 6.70
N GLN A 287 17.05 -27.46 7.71
CA GLN A 287 16.80 -28.89 7.54
C GLN A 287 16.33 -29.67 8.78
N SER A 288 15.95 -29.05 9.91
CA SER A 288 15.57 -29.86 11.08
C SER A 288 14.09 -30.26 11.06
N THR A 289 13.91 -31.58 11.05
CA THR A 289 12.73 -32.31 11.50
C THR A 289 12.55 -32.25 13.03
N ALA A 290 13.20 -31.31 13.73
CA ALA A 290 13.25 -31.29 15.19
C ALA A 290 12.13 -30.45 15.81
N ILE A 291 11.55 -31.07 16.84
CA ILE A 291 10.32 -30.78 17.59
C ILE A 291 10.39 -29.53 18.49
N SER A 292 11.49 -28.77 18.45
CA SER A 292 11.81 -27.76 19.46
C SER A 292 12.35 -26.48 18.81
N ASP A 293 11.62 -25.39 19.00
CA ASP A 293 11.99 -24.06 18.55
C ASP A 293 12.80 -23.36 19.65
N GLU A 294 14.13 -23.44 19.55
CA GLU A 294 15.09 -22.93 20.54
C GLU A 294 14.77 -21.48 20.95
N LEU A 295 14.38 -20.61 20.01
CA LEU A 295 14.08 -19.22 20.34
C LEU A 295 12.77 -19.11 21.13
N ILE A 296 11.74 -19.87 20.78
CA ILE A 296 10.48 -19.88 21.54
C ILE A 296 10.72 -20.39 22.95
N GLU A 297 11.46 -21.49 23.11
CA GLU A 297 11.79 -22.03 24.44
C GLU A 297 12.60 -21.03 25.27
N TRP A 298 13.59 -20.39 24.65
CA TRP A 298 14.38 -19.35 25.29
C TRP A 298 13.52 -18.16 25.73
N LEU A 299 12.60 -17.68 24.88
CA LEU A 299 11.68 -16.60 25.21
C LEU A 299 10.69 -17.01 26.30
N GLN A 300 10.18 -18.24 26.28
CA GLN A 300 9.28 -18.77 27.31
C GLN A 300 9.97 -18.86 28.68
N PHE A 301 11.28 -19.11 28.70
CA PHE A 301 12.07 -19.14 29.93
C PHE A 301 12.33 -17.74 30.51
N HIS A 302 12.55 -16.73 29.65
CA HIS A 302 13.00 -15.40 30.08
C HIS A 302 11.86 -14.36 30.20
N LEU A 303 10.76 -14.54 29.49
CA LEU A 303 9.60 -13.64 29.58
C LEU A 303 8.62 -14.09 30.67
N SER A 304 7.81 -13.15 31.14
CA SER A 304 6.71 -13.44 32.06
C SER A 304 5.81 -14.57 31.54
N SER A 305 5.32 -15.43 32.43
CA SER A 305 4.35 -16.48 32.10
C SER A 305 3.00 -15.92 31.61
N THR A 306 2.77 -14.61 31.75
CA THR A 306 1.63 -13.91 31.17
C THR A 306 1.76 -13.69 29.66
N CYS A 307 2.96 -13.82 29.10
CA CYS A 307 3.22 -13.67 27.67
C CYS A 307 2.86 -14.95 26.91
N THR A 308 2.27 -14.78 25.73
CA THR A 308 2.01 -15.88 24.78
C THR A 308 2.97 -15.78 23.61
N ILE A 309 3.76 -16.83 23.37
CA ILE A 309 4.78 -16.83 22.31
C ILE A 309 4.39 -17.87 21.27
N THR A 310 4.28 -17.46 20.01
CA THR A 310 3.91 -18.34 18.89
C THR A 310 4.70 -18.00 17.63
N ARG A 311 5.07 -19.00 16.84
CA ARG A 311 5.68 -18.79 15.52
C ARG A 311 4.61 -18.46 14.48
N SER A 312 4.95 -17.59 13.54
CA SER A 312 4.11 -17.30 12.39
C SER A 312 4.00 -18.50 11.46
N THR A 313 2.78 -18.87 11.12
CA THR A 313 2.50 -19.93 10.13
C THR A 313 2.74 -19.48 8.69
N ARG A 314 2.90 -18.17 8.47
CA ARG A 314 3.07 -17.59 7.12
C ARG A 314 4.50 -17.18 6.80
N LEU A 315 5.25 -16.80 7.82
CA LEU A 315 6.62 -16.28 7.69
C LEU A 315 7.47 -17.00 8.73
N GLU A 316 8.21 -18.03 8.31
CA GLU A 316 8.88 -18.96 9.22
C GLU A 316 9.82 -18.28 10.22
N ASN A 317 10.33 -17.09 9.90
CA ASN A 317 11.24 -16.31 10.73
C ASN A 317 10.57 -15.36 11.73
N GLU A 318 9.24 -15.26 11.72
CA GLU A 318 8.50 -14.34 12.59
C GLU A 318 7.94 -15.01 13.82
N ILE A 319 8.13 -14.35 14.96
CA ILE A 319 7.56 -14.74 16.25
C ILE A 319 6.60 -13.66 16.72
N TYR A 320 5.44 -14.09 17.19
CA TYR A 320 4.46 -13.27 17.88
C TYR A 320 4.62 -13.45 19.38
N VAL A 321 4.87 -12.34 20.07
CA VAL A 321 4.83 -12.25 21.54
C VAL A 321 3.61 -11.40 21.91
N GLY A 322 2.58 -12.04 22.44
CA GLY A 322 1.41 -11.39 23.03
C GLY A 322 1.66 -11.08 24.51
N ILE A 323 1.38 -9.86 24.93
CA ILE A 323 1.62 -9.32 26.27
C ILE A 323 0.26 -8.93 26.85
N ARG A 324 -0.04 -9.41 28.06
CA ARG A 324 -1.34 -9.23 28.72
C ARG A 324 -1.38 -8.03 29.64
#